data_AF-A0A2T3XW49-F1
#
_entry.id   AF-A0A2T3XW49-F1
#
_cell.length_a   1.000
_cell.length_b   1.000
_cell.length_c   1.000
_cell.angle_alpha   90.00
_cell.angle_beta   90.00
_cell.angle_gamma   90.00
#
_symmetry.space_group_name_H-M   'P 1'
#
loop_
_entity.id
_entity.type
_entity.pdbx_description
1 polymer ?
#
loop_
_entity_poly.entity_id
_entity_poly.type
_entity_poly.pdbx_seq_one_letter_code
_entity_poly.pdbx_strand_id
1 'polypeptide(L)' 'MLLVQFNREQAMAASAREEQSEAWRQRLERFVQSEQTVTAFCQQESVSVWSVYHWRRRLQRPASPSNEGAGA' A
#
# COMPACT_ATOMS: atom_id res chain seq x y z
N MET A 1 -18.60 -16.24 -24.77
CA MET A 1 -17.14 -16.04 -24.58
C MET A 1 -16.92 -14.77 -23.73
N LEU A 2 -17.25 -14.80 -22.43
CA LEU A 2 -17.32 -13.60 -21.57
C LEU A 2 -16.72 -13.82 -20.15
N LEU A 3 -15.74 -14.72 -20.00
CA LEU A 3 -15.08 -14.98 -18.71
C LEU A 3 -13.60 -14.55 -18.66
N VAL A 4 -13.04 -14.03 -19.76
CA VAL A 4 -11.61 -13.68 -19.82
C VAL A 4 -11.33 -12.22 -19.41
N GLN A 5 -12.32 -11.32 -19.52
CA GLN A 5 -12.17 -9.88 -19.22
C GLN A 5 -12.05 -9.60 -17.71
N PHE A 6 -12.93 -10.22 -16.91
CA PHE A 6 -12.97 -10.06 -15.45
C PHE A 6 -11.68 -10.50 -14.74
N ASN A 7 -10.94 -11.44 -15.34
CA ASN A 7 -9.69 -11.96 -14.78
C ASN A 7 -8.51 -11.01 -15.09
N ARG A 8 -8.55 -10.31 -16.23
CA ARG A 8 -7.49 -9.40 -16.68
C ARG A 8 -7.54 -8.04 -15.97
N GLU A 9 -8.73 -7.53 -15.68
CA GLU A 9 -8.92 -6.31 -14.86
C GLU A 9 -8.48 -6.54 -13.42
N GLN A 10 -8.79 -7.73 -12.87
CA GLN A 10 -8.33 -8.13 -11.55
C GLN A 10 -6.83 -8.36 -11.48
N ALA A 11 -6.22 -8.91 -12.53
CA ALA A 11 -4.77 -9.03 -12.64
C ALA A 11 -4.09 -7.65 -12.62
N MET A 12 -4.57 -6.67 -13.40
CA MET A 12 -4.01 -5.30 -13.34
C MET A 12 -4.23 -4.64 -11.99
N ALA A 13 -5.40 -4.82 -11.35
CA ALA A 13 -5.65 -4.28 -10.02
C ALA A 13 -4.77 -4.96 -8.95
N ALA A 14 -4.47 -6.25 -9.10
CA ALA A 14 -3.53 -6.98 -8.24
C ALA A 14 -2.10 -6.47 -8.44
N SER A 15 -1.66 -6.31 -9.69
CA SER A 15 -0.34 -5.73 -10.03
C SER A 15 -0.21 -4.30 -9.49
N ALA A 16 -1.21 -3.44 -9.69
CA ALA A 16 -1.20 -2.08 -9.16
C ALA A 16 -1.15 -2.04 -7.62
N ARG A 17 -1.80 -3.00 -6.94
CA ARG A 17 -1.72 -3.15 -5.47
C ARG A 17 -0.33 -3.62 -5.03
N GLU A 18 0.32 -4.47 -5.81
CA GLU A 18 1.66 -4.97 -5.54
C GLU A 18 2.73 -3.89 -5.76
N GLU A 19 2.67 -3.18 -6.89
CA GLU A 19 3.50 -2.00 -7.18
C GLU A 19 3.35 -0.93 -6.09
N GLN A 20 2.11 -0.68 -5.65
CA GLN A 20 1.84 0.25 -4.56
C GLN A 20 2.40 -0.26 -3.22
N SER A 21 2.37 -1.57 -2.96
CA SER A 21 2.95 -2.18 -1.76
C SER A 21 4.47 -2.04 -1.72
N GLU A 22 5.14 -2.26 -2.86
CA GLU A 22 6.59 -2.08 -2.99
C GLU A 22 7.00 -0.62 -2.82
N ALA A 23 6.27 0.30 -3.46
CA ALA A 23 6.50 1.74 -3.29
C ALA A 23 6.37 2.17 -1.82
N TRP A 24 5.36 1.65 -1.10
CA TRP A 24 5.21 1.91 0.33
C TRP A 24 6.30 1.26 1.18
N ARG A 25 6.81 0.09 0.80
CA ARG A 25 7.96 -0.55 1.46
C ARG A 25 9.21 0.32 1.37
N GLN A 26 9.55 0.78 0.17
CA GLN A 26 10.69 1.67 -0.05
C GLN A 26 10.52 2.99 0.70
N ARG A 27 9.30 3.56 0.69
CA ARG A 27 8.97 4.78 1.41
C ARG A 27 9.13 4.60 2.93
N LEU A 28 8.67 3.48 3.50
CA LEU A 28 8.86 3.18 4.92
C LEU A 28 10.32 2.88 5.29
N GLU A 29 11.11 2.29 4.39
CA GLU A 29 12.54 2.10 4.60
C GLU A 29 13.28 3.45 4.67
N ARG A 30 12.96 4.37 3.74
CA ARG A 30 13.47 5.76 3.79
C ARG A 30 13.04 6.49 5.06
N PHE A 31 11.82 6.23 5.56
CA PHE A 31 11.36 6.76 6.84
C PHE A 31 12.21 6.27 8.02
N VAL A 32 12.48 4.96 8.09
CA VAL A 32 13.34 4.37 9.13
C VAL A 32 14.75 4.95 9.07
N GLN A 33 15.31 5.14 7.87
CA GLN A 33 16.65 5.72 7.68
C GLN A 33 16.72 7.24 7.95
N SER A 34 15.61 7.96 7.80
CA SER A 34 15.59 9.41 8.00
C SER A 34 15.53 9.82 9.46
N GLU A 35 15.16 8.92 10.39
CA GLU A 35 14.95 9.19 11.82
C GLU A 35 13.97 10.36 12.11
N GLN A 36 13.18 10.76 11.11
CA GLN A 36 12.22 11.86 11.24
C GLN A 36 10.93 11.38 11.90
N THR A 37 10.17 12.29 12.50
CA THR A 37 8.85 11.97 13.04
C THR A 37 7.85 11.68 11.91
N VAL A 38 6.83 10.86 12.20
CA VAL A 38 5.83 10.48 11.18
C VAL A 38 5.13 11.71 10.57
N THR A 39 4.98 12.78 11.33
CA THR A 39 4.38 14.05 10.89
C THR A 39 5.28 14.82 9.93
N ALA A 40 6.57 14.94 10.23
CA ALA A 40 7.54 15.58 9.33
C ALA A 40 7.65 14.80 8.01
N PHE A 41 7.66 13.47 8.10
CA PHE A 41 7.65 12.60 6.93
C PHE A 41 6.38 12.73 6.09
N CYS A 42 5.21 12.80 6.73
CA CYS A 42 3.94 13.00 6.04
C CYS A 42 3.90 14.34 5.30
N GLN A 43 4.47 15.40 5.89
CA GLN A 43 4.60 16.70 5.24
C GLN A 43 5.56 16.66 4.04
N GLN A 44 6.72 16.01 4.18
CA GLN A 44 7.71 15.90 3.11
C GLN A 44 7.20 15.09 1.91
N GLU A 45 6.54 13.96 2.16
CA GLU A 45 6.08 13.05 1.11
C GLU A 45 4.66 13.39 0.61
N SER A 46 4.04 14.45 1.15
CA SER A 46 2.64 14.84 0.88
C SER A 46 1.65 13.67 1.06
N VAL A 47 1.88 12.85 2.08
CA VAL A 47 1.03 11.71 2.42
C VAL A 47 0.30 11.97 3.73
N SER A 48 -0.89 11.39 3.86
CA SER A 48 -1.64 11.45 5.12
C SER A 48 -1.06 10.48 6.15
N VAL A 49 -1.07 10.89 7.42
CA VAL A 49 -0.67 10.06 8.57
C VAL A 49 -1.47 8.75 8.60
N TRP A 50 -2.75 8.80 8.26
CA TRP A 50 -3.61 7.63 8.15
C TRP A 50 -3.06 6.60 7.15
N SER A 51 -2.63 7.05 5.96
CA SER A 51 -2.05 6.18 4.93
C SER A 51 -0.79 5.49 5.43
N VAL A 52 0.08 6.20 6.16
CA VAL A 52 1.29 5.60 6.74
C VAL A 52 0.94 4.46 7.71
N TYR A 53 0.01 4.69 8.63
CA TYR A 53 -0.42 3.64 9.57
C TYR A 53 -1.13 2.47 8.87
N HIS A 54 -1.99 2.77 7.90
CA HIS A 54 -2.69 1.76 7.11
C HIS A 54 -1.71 0.85 6.38
N TRP A 55 -0.74 1.43 5.66
CA TRP A 55 0.28 0.68 4.92
C TRP A 55 1.26 -0.04 5.83
N ARG A 56 1.65 0.56 6.95
CA ARG A 56 2.48 -0.11 7.96
C ARG A 56 1.78 -1.35 8.51
N ARG A 57 0.48 -1.29 8.80
CA ARG A 57 -0.30 -2.46 9.26
C ARG A 57 -0.45 -3.51 8.17
N ARG A 58 -0.70 -3.10 6.94
CA ARG A 58 -0.86 -3.99 5.78
C ARG A 58 0.43 -4.73 5.43
N LEU A 59 1.58 -4.06 5.48
CA LEU A 59 2.89 -4.64 5.12
C LEU A 59 3.50 -5.50 6.24
N GLN A 60 3.13 -5.28 7.50
CA GLN A 60 3.54 -6.13 8.63
C GLN A 60 2.75 -7.44 8.70
N ARG A 61 1.54 -7.48 8.13
CA ARG A 61 0.76 -8.71 8.06
C ARG A 61 1.34 -9.52 6.89
N PRO A 62 1.89 -10.73 7.10
CA PRO A 62 2.28 -11.59 5.98
C PRO A 62 1.03 -11.73 5.10
N ALA A 63 1.18 -11.51 3.79
CA ALA A 63 0.10 -11.45 2.83
C ALA A 63 -0.75 -12.72 2.92
N SER A 64 -1.76 -12.70 3.78
CA SER A 64 -2.79 -13.70 3.81
C SER A 64 -3.75 -13.29 2.69
N PRO A 65 -3.95 -14.13 1.66
CA PRO A 65 -4.82 -13.81 0.55
C PRO A 65 -6.26 -13.87 1.04
N SER A 66 -6.76 -12.81 1.65
CA SER A 66 -8.18 -12.67 1.95
C SER A 66 -8.56 -11.21 2.07
N ASN A 67 -9.06 -10.71 0.93
CA ASN A 67 -10.34 -10.05 0.77
C ASN A 67 -10.80 -9.00 1.79
N GLU A 68 -11.17 -7.85 1.22
CA GLU A 68 -12.10 -6.82 1.72
C GLU A 68 -11.74 -5.91 2.91
N GLY A 69 -12.03 -4.62 2.67
CA GLY A 69 -11.93 -3.51 3.60
C GLY A 69 -12.08 -2.16 2.89
N ALA A 70 -13.09 -2.05 2.03
CA ALA A 70 -13.63 -0.77 1.60
C ALA A 70 -14.31 -0.07 2.80
N GLY A 71 -14.11 1.25 2.90
CA GLY A 71 -14.74 2.14 3.87
C GLY A 71 -13.99 3.48 3.82
N ALA A 72 -14.58 4.60 3.45
CA ALA A 72 -15.97 5.02 3.48
C ALA A 72 -16.31 5.92 2.26
#